data_AF-A0A5D2YL99-F1
#
_entry.id   AF-A0A5D2YL99-F1
#
_cell.length_a   1.000
_cell.length_b   1.000
_cell.length_c   1.000
_cell.angle_alpha   90.00
_cell.angle_beta   90.00
_cell.angle_gamma   90.00
#
_symmetry.space_group_name_H-M   'P 1'
#
loop_
_entity.id
_entity.type
_entity.pdbx_description
1 polymer ?
#
loop_
_entity_poly.entity_id
_entity_poly.type
_entity_poly.pdbx_seq_one_letter_code
_entity_poly.pdbx_strand_id
1 'polypeptide(L)'
;MSMESSYGPGAHSIKGIPTHGGRYVLYNVYGNHFEVSRKYLPPVRPAGRGAFGIVCAALNSETCEKVAIKKIGNAFDNRIDAERTLREIKLLCHMDHENVIAIKDIIRPPQRENFNDVYIVYELVDTDLHQIIRSDQQLTDDHCRYFLYQILRGLKYVHLANVLHRGLKPSNLLLNANCNLKIGDFGLASTTSETDFMTECIVTCWYLAPELLQNCSEYTAAVDIWSVGCILGEMMTRQPIFPGRDYVHQLGLITELIGSPDDSSRGFLRSDNSRRYVRQLPQYPRQNFSVRFPNMSPGAVDLLEKMLIFDPHRRITGNRSHGRGLTPLVIPSTSVFE
;
A
#
# COMPACT_ATOMS: atom_id res chain seq x y z
N MET A 1 32.45 9.47 21.88
CA MET A 1 33.02 10.31 20.81
C MET A 1 31.90 10.64 19.85
N SER A 2 31.49 11.90 19.88
CA SER A 2 30.39 12.49 19.13
C SER A 2 30.67 12.42 17.63
N MET A 3 29.83 11.72 16.87
CA MET A 3 29.79 11.87 15.41
C MET A 3 28.90 13.07 15.11
N GLU A 4 29.54 14.18 14.75
CA GLU A 4 28.89 15.32 14.12
C GLU A 4 28.30 14.87 12.77
N SER A 5 27.01 15.12 12.60
CA SER A 5 26.29 14.97 11.34
C SER A 5 26.83 15.96 10.30
N SER A 6 27.38 15.44 9.21
CA SER A 6 27.79 16.19 8.03
C SER A 6 26.57 16.66 7.22
N TYR A 7 25.86 17.67 7.72
CA TYR A 7 24.99 18.50 6.88
C TYR A 7 25.84 19.56 6.18
N GLY A 8 26.08 19.36 4.88
CA GLY A 8 26.70 20.38 4.03
C GLY A 8 25.83 21.66 3.92
N PRO A 9 26.43 22.85 3.80
CA PRO A 9 25.71 24.12 3.72
C PRO A 9 25.19 24.32 2.29
N GLY A 10 23.90 24.06 2.06
CA GLY A 10 23.30 24.22 0.73
C GLY A 10 21.80 23.96 0.63
N ALA A 11 21.01 24.22 1.68
CA ALA A 11 19.55 24.22 1.55
C ALA A 11 19.13 25.53 0.86
N HIS A 12 19.11 25.55 -0.48
CA HIS A 12 18.46 26.64 -1.21
C HIS A 12 17.00 26.72 -0.74
N SER A 13 16.68 27.75 0.04
CA SER A 13 15.31 28.09 0.42
C SER A 13 14.48 28.22 -0.85
N ILE A 14 13.55 27.28 -1.08
CA ILE A 14 12.61 27.34 -2.20
C ILE A 14 11.75 28.60 -2.01
N LYS A 15 12.07 29.66 -2.76
CA LYS A 15 11.32 30.92 -2.72
C LYS A 15 10.03 30.76 -3.49
N GLY A 16 8.90 31.07 -2.84
CA GLY A 16 7.59 31.08 -3.45
C GLY A 16 7.30 32.42 -4.13
N ILE A 17 6.66 32.38 -5.29
CA ILE A 17 6.21 33.57 -6.05
C ILE A 17 4.69 33.69 -5.84
N PRO A 18 4.16 34.79 -5.28
CA PRO A 18 2.72 34.98 -5.16
C PRO A 18 2.04 35.05 -6.53
N THR A 19 0.92 34.35 -6.69
CA THR A 19 0.13 34.30 -7.94
C THR A 19 -1.35 34.58 -7.66
N HIS A 20 -2.13 34.85 -8.72
CA HIS A 20 -3.59 35.04 -8.65
C HIS A 20 -4.07 36.05 -7.60
N GLY A 21 -3.51 37.27 -7.61
CA GLY A 21 -3.79 38.31 -6.62
C GLY A 21 -3.25 37.97 -5.22
N GLY A 22 -2.26 37.07 -5.17
CA GLY A 22 -1.64 36.61 -3.94
C GLY A 22 -2.38 35.46 -3.25
N ARG A 23 -3.52 34.99 -3.75
CA ARG A 23 -4.27 33.88 -3.13
C ARG A 23 -3.52 32.55 -3.17
N TYR A 24 -2.61 32.40 -4.13
CA TYR A 24 -1.77 31.23 -4.31
C TYR A 24 -0.30 31.63 -4.28
N VAL A 25 0.57 30.64 -4.08
CA VAL A 25 2.02 30.77 -4.12
C VAL A 25 2.57 29.63 -4.96
N LEU A 26 3.36 29.99 -5.97
CA LEU A 26 4.03 29.07 -6.86
C LEU A 26 5.46 28.81 -6.38
N TYR A 27 5.79 27.54 -6.15
CA TYR A 27 7.13 27.10 -5.78
C TYR A 27 7.76 26.31 -6.93
N ASN A 28 9.07 26.48 -7.16
CA ASN A 28 9.83 25.61 -8.05
C ASN A 28 10.53 24.53 -7.21
N VAL A 29 9.94 23.35 -7.15
CA VAL A 29 10.45 22.22 -6.39
C VAL A 29 11.18 21.28 -7.35
N TYR A 30 12.50 21.41 -7.43
CA TYR A 30 13.36 20.60 -8.31
C TYR A 30 12.89 20.59 -9.78
N GLY A 31 12.59 21.76 -10.34
CA GLY A 31 12.11 21.90 -11.73
C GLY A 31 10.60 21.67 -11.90
N ASN A 32 9.88 21.31 -10.84
CA ASN A 32 8.43 21.11 -10.88
C ASN A 32 7.73 22.30 -10.23
N HIS A 33 6.86 22.94 -11.01
CA HIS A 33 5.97 24.00 -10.54
C HIS A 33 4.94 23.43 -9.57
N PHE A 34 4.92 23.94 -8.34
CA PHE A 34 4.08 23.47 -7.25
C PHE A 34 3.28 24.67 -6.72
N GLU A 35 2.05 24.82 -7.17
CA GLU A 35 1.20 25.98 -6.84
C GLU A 35 0.16 25.61 -5.79
N VAL A 36 0.22 26.27 -4.65
CA VAL A 36 -0.65 25.98 -3.49
C VAL A 36 -1.29 27.25 -2.94
N SER A 37 -2.41 27.11 -2.24
CA SER A 37 -3.05 28.25 -1.57
C SER A 37 -2.12 28.90 -0.53
N ARG A 38 -2.21 30.22 -0.36
CA ARG A 38 -1.37 31.01 0.56
C ARG A 38 -1.35 30.49 2.01
N LYS A 39 -2.41 29.81 2.45
CA LYS A 39 -2.50 29.21 3.79
C LYS A 39 -1.43 28.14 4.07
N TYR A 40 -0.83 27.56 3.02
CA TYR A 40 0.29 26.63 3.17
C TYR A 40 1.61 27.40 3.20
N LEU A 41 2.12 27.63 4.41
CA LEU A 41 3.24 28.53 4.66
C LEU A 41 4.59 27.93 4.23
N PRO A 42 5.53 28.78 3.75
CA PRO A 42 6.91 28.38 3.56
C PRO A 42 7.63 28.12 4.91
N PRO A 43 8.70 27.29 4.92
CA PRO A 43 9.25 26.58 3.76
C PRO A 43 8.42 25.36 3.38
N VAL A 44 8.06 25.26 2.10
CA VAL A 44 7.53 24.02 1.51
C VAL A 44 8.72 23.10 1.26
N ARG A 45 8.74 21.94 1.93
CA ARG A 45 9.89 21.02 1.93
C ARG A 45 9.55 19.75 1.17
N PRO A 46 10.36 19.32 0.20
CA PRO A 46 10.17 18.02 -0.44
C PRO A 46 10.26 16.91 0.61
N ALA A 47 9.25 16.05 0.68
CA ALA A 47 9.18 14.93 1.61
C ALA A 47 9.29 13.58 0.89
N GLY A 48 8.88 13.50 -0.37
CA GLY A 48 8.98 12.27 -1.15
C GLY A 48 8.78 12.49 -2.65
N ARG A 49 9.20 11.50 -3.44
CA ARG A 49 8.90 11.39 -4.87
C ARG A 49 8.34 9.99 -5.15
N GLY A 50 7.19 9.92 -5.79
CA GLY A 50 6.55 8.68 -6.20
C GLY A 50 6.18 8.68 -7.68
N ALA A 51 5.59 7.57 -8.14
CA ALA A 51 5.14 7.43 -9.52
C ALA A 51 4.13 8.51 -9.97
N PHE A 52 3.37 9.08 -9.02
CA PHE A 52 2.35 10.10 -9.27
C PHE A 52 2.80 11.54 -9.00
N GLY A 53 4.08 11.78 -8.69
CA GLY A 53 4.63 13.12 -8.55
C GLY A 53 5.39 13.38 -7.25
N ILE A 54 5.39 14.66 -6.85
CA ILE A 54 6.14 15.18 -5.71
C ILE A 54 5.21 15.37 -4.52
N VAL A 55 5.67 14.93 -3.35
CA VAL A 55 5.03 15.21 -2.07
C VAL A 55 5.87 16.23 -1.32
N CYS A 56 5.23 17.29 -0.85
CA CYS A 56 5.86 18.35 -0.08
C CYS A 56 5.20 18.49 1.30
N ALA A 57 6.00 18.62 2.35
CA ALA A 57 5.54 19.01 3.67
C ALA A 57 5.36 20.54 3.75
N ALA A 58 4.28 20.99 4.38
CA ALA A 58 3.98 22.39 4.64
C ALA A 58 3.26 22.57 5.99
N LEU A 59 3.22 23.81 6.50
CA LEU A 59 2.41 24.19 7.66
C LEU A 59 1.14 24.88 7.17
N ASN A 60 -0.03 24.38 7.58
CA ASN A 60 -1.29 25.08 7.33
C ASN A 60 -1.49 26.18 8.39
N SER A 61 -1.55 27.44 7.98
CA SER A 61 -1.72 28.58 8.88
C SER A 61 -3.09 28.66 9.55
N GLU A 62 -4.12 28.04 8.97
CA GLU A 62 -5.49 28.08 9.50
C GLU A 62 -5.68 27.08 10.65
N THR A 63 -5.04 25.92 10.56
CA THR A 63 -5.15 24.84 11.56
C THR A 63 -3.92 24.70 12.44
N CYS A 64 -2.81 25.37 12.10
CA CYS A 64 -1.49 25.17 12.70
C CYS A 64 -0.96 23.73 12.62
N GLU A 65 -1.48 22.92 11.69
CA GLU A 65 -1.05 21.52 11.48
C GLU A 65 0.00 21.42 10.37
N LYS A 66 0.98 20.53 10.57
CA LYS A 66 1.88 20.11 9.50
C LYS A 66 1.16 19.10 8.60
N VAL A 67 1.28 19.26 7.29
CA VAL A 67 0.57 18.45 6.30
C VAL A 67 1.52 17.98 5.20
N ALA A 68 1.14 16.91 4.50
CA ALA A 68 1.78 16.43 3.29
C ALA A 68 0.91 16.75 2.06
N ILE A 69 1.43 17.53 1.12
CA ILE A 69 0.73 17.94 -0.10
C ILE A 69 1.29 17.11 -1.25
N LYS A 70 0.48 16.22 -1.81
CA LYS A 70 0.78 15.41 -3.00
C LYS A 70 0.28 16.15 -4.24
N LYS A 71 1.18 16.49 -5.16
CA LYS A 71 0.82 17.00 -6.49
C LYS A 71 0.74 15.84 -7.48
N ILE A 72 -0.41 15.72 -8.14
CA ILE A 72 -0.64 14.85 -9.31
C ILE A 72 -0.69 15.77 -10.54
N GLY A 73 0.39 15.75 -11.32
CA GLY A 73 0.51 16.58 -12.51
C GLY A 73 -0.30 16.02 -13.68
N ASN A 74 -0.93 16.89 -14.46
CA ASN A 74 -1.73 16.51 -15.64
C ASN A 74 -2.71 15.35 -15.36
N ALA A 75 -3.44 15.45 -14.24
CA ALA A 75 -4.23 14.35 -13.68
C ALA A 75 -5.33 13.82 -14.61
N PHE A 76 -5.65 14.53 -15.69
CA PHE A 76 -6.73 14.22 -16.63
C PHE A 76 -6.25 13.74 -18.00
N ASP A 77 -4.93 13.68 -18.26
CA ASP A 77 -4.37 13.25 -19.56
C ASP A 77 -4.61 11.75 -19.80
N ASN A 78 -4.52 10.93 -18.74
CA ASN A 78 -4.80 9.50 -18.79
C ASN A 78 -6.06 9.18 -17.99
N ARG A 79 -7.08 8.66 -18.67
CA ARG A 79 -8.35 8.26 -18.04
C ARG A 79 -8.16 7.30 -16.86
N ILE A 80 -7.24 6.35 -16.96
CA ILE A 80 -6.99 5.35 -15.90
C ILE A 80 -6.43 6.04 -14.66
N ASP A 81 -5.49 6.96 -14.81
CA ASP A 81 -4.88 7.67 -13.68
C ASP A 81 -5.84 8.71 -13.08
N ALA A 82 -6.70 9.31 -13.91
CA ALA A 82 -7.78 10.18 -13.46
C ALA A 82 -8.80 9.42 -12.60
N GLU A 83 -9.22 8.23 -13.04
CA GLU A 83 -10.12 7.35 -12.30
C GLU A 83 -9.50 6.92 -10.96
N ARG A 84 -8.22 6.54 -10.94
CA ARG A 84 -7.48 6.22 -9.70
C ARG A 84 -7.44 7.40 -8.73
N THR A 85 -7.14 8.59 -9.24
CA THR A 85 -7.08 9.81 -8.43
C THR A 85 -8.45 10.13 -7.81
N LEU A 86 -9.51 10.08 -8.63
CA LEU A 86 -10.87 10.32 -8.16
C LEU A 86 -11.32 9.26 -7.14
N ARG A 87 -10.94 8.00 -7.37
CA ARG A 87 -11.24 6.89 -6.46
C ARG A 87 -10.56 7.06 -5.11
N GLU A 88 -9.26 7.38 -5.11
CA GLU A 88 -8.49 7.65 -3.90
C GLU A 88 -9.16 8.77 -3.08
N ILE A 89 -9.49 9.89 -3.72
CA ILE A 89 -10.18 11.02 -3.08
C ILE A 89 -11.53 10.59 -2.51
N LYS A 90 -12.38 9.95 -3.31
CA LYS A 90 -13.73 9.55 -2.89
C LYS A 90 -13.68 8.59 -1.70
N LEU A 91 -12.83 7.57 -1.76
CA LEU A 91 -12.75 6.58 -0.68
C LEU A 91 -12.22 7.21 0.61
N LEU A 92 -11.11 7.94 0.55
CA LEU A 92 -10.50 8.53 1.74
C LEU A 92 -11.35 9.63 2.38
N CYS A 93 -12.17 10.35 1.61
CA CYS A 93 -13.15 11.28 2.18
C CYS A 93 -14.28 10.59 2.97
N HIS A 94 -14.51 9.28 2.79
CA HIS A 94 -15.53 8.50 3.50
C HIS A 94 -14.93 7.56 4.57
N MET A 95 -13.61 7.61 4.78
CA MET A 95 -12.92 6.76 5.75
C MET A 95 -12.44 7.60 6.94
N ASP A 96 -12.76 7.14 8.15
CA ASP A 96 -12.26 7.73 9.39
C ASP A 96 -11.82 6.61 10.33
N HIS A 97 -10.50 6.35 10.36
CA HIS A 97 -9.92 5.29 11.17
C HIS A 97 -8.44 5.58 11.45
N GLU A 98 -7.98 5.31 12.68
CA GLU A 98 -6.60 5.64 13.11
C GLU A 98 -5.51 5.01 12.22
N ASN A 99 -5.77 3.80 11.71
CA ASN A 99 -4.84 3.06 10.83
C ASN A 99 -5.10 3.26 9.32
N VAL A 100 -5.86 4.28 8.93
CA VAL A 100 -6.03 4.72 7.53
C VAL A 100 -5.58 6.17 7.43
N ILE A 101 -4.90 6.54 6.34
CA ILE A 101 -4.44 7.92 6.13
C ILE A 101 -5.62 8.86 5.90
N ALA A 102 -5.63 10.02 6.56
CA ALA A 102 -6.68 11.01 6.38
C ALA A 102 -6.33 12.07 5.32
N ILE A 103 -7.31 12.39 4.46
CA ILE A 103 -7.28 13.62 3.65
C ILE A 103 -7.72 14.79 4.55
N LYS A 104 -6.89 15.83 4.60
CA LYS A 104 -7.11 17.06 5.36
C LYS A 104 -7.68 18.19 4.51
N ASP A 105 -7.31 18.26 3.24
CA ASP A 105 -7.80 19.27 2.29
C ASP A 105 -7.60 18.81 0.84
N ILE A 106 -8.33 19.44 -0.09
CA ILE A 106 -8.11 19.33 -1.54
C ILE A 106 -7.99 20.75 -2.07
N ILE A 107 -6.82 21.09 -2.58
CA ILE A 107 -6.57 22.47 -3.02
C ILE A 107 -7.37 22.73 -4.29
N ARG A 108 -8.21 23.77 -4.25
CA ARG A 108 -8.98 24.20 -5.42
C ARG A 108 -8.04 24.75 -6.49
N PRO A 109 -8.29 24.47 -7.77
CA PRO A 109 -7.50 25.08 -8.83
C PRO A 109 -7.69 26.62 -8.82
N PRO A 110 -6.65 27.41 -9.14
CA PRO A 110 -6.78 28.87 -9.20
C PRO A 110 -7.79 29.34 -10.24
N GLN A 111 -7.92 28.59 -11.34
CA GLN A 111 -8.86 28.82 -12.45
C GLN A 111 -9.47 27.47 -12.84
N ARG A 112 -10.80 27.45 -13.05
CA ARG A 112 -11.51 26.20 -13.37
C ARG A 112 -11.18 25.71 -14.77
N GLU A 113 -10.93 26.64 -15.68
CA GLU A 113 -10.66 26.39 -17.10
C GLU A 113 -9.29 25.74 -17.31
N ASN A 114 -8.35 25.95 -16.38
CA ASN A 114 -6.96 25.46 -16.43
C ASN A 114 -6.69 24.43 -15.34
N PHE A 115 -7.64 23.54 -15.07
CA PHE A 115 -7.51 22.51 -14.03
C PHE A 115 -6.76 21.28 -14.56
N ASN A 116 -5.43 21.35 -14.64
CA ASN A 116 -4.59 20.24 -15.08
C ASN A 116 -3.98 19.45 -13.92
N ASP A 117 -3.65 20.14 -12.83
CA ASP A 117 -2.98 19.56 -11.66
C ASP A 117 -3.94 19.38 -10.49
N VAL A 118 -3.89 18.22 -9.83
CA VAL A 118 -4.65 17.94 -8.60
C VAL A 118 -3.69 17.93 -7.42
N TYR A 119 -4.03 18.67 -6.36
CA TYR A 119 -3.26 18.70 -5.12
C TYR A 119 -4.12 18.16 -3.97
N ILE A 120 -3.67 17.04 -3.40
CA ILE A 120 -4.33 16.37 -2.28
C ILE A 120 -3.47 16.60 -1.03
N VAL A 121 -4.10 17.05 0.05
CA VAL A 121 -3.44 17.33 1.32
C VAL A 121 -3.79 16.23 2.31
N TYR A 122 -2.78 15.50 2.76
CA TYR A 122 -2.89 14.45 3.76
C TYR A 122 -2.32 14.94 5.09
N GLU A 123 -2.64 14.23 6.17
CA GLU A 123 -1.84 14.33 7.39
C GLU A 123 -0.37 13.99 7.10
N LEU A 124 0.56 14.67 7.79
CA LEU A 124 1.98 14.40 7.63
C LEU A 124 2.40 13.18 8.46
N VAL A 125 3.05 12.23 7.81
CA VAL A 125 3.63 11.03 8.43
C VAL A 125 5.13 10.99 8.13
N ASP A 126 5.94 10.47 9.06
CA ASP A 126 7.40 10.66 9.04
C ASP A 126 8.09 9.82 7.97
N THR A 127 7.67 8.56 7.79
CA THR A 127 8.30 7.60 6.88
C THR A 127 7.29 6.53 6.42
N ASP A 128 7.77 5.53 5.69
CA ASP A 128 7.01 4.34 5.30
C ASP A 128 7.75 3.06 5.71
N LEU A 129 7.02 1.94 5.76
CA LEU A 129 7.57 0.66 6.19
C LEU A 129 8.67 0.15 5.25
N HIS A 130 8.64 0.51 3.96
CA HIS A 130 9.69 0.14 3.00
C HIS A 130 11.04 0.76 3.38
N GLN A 131 11.06 2.04 3.77
CA GLN A 131 12.27 2.69 4.27
C GLN A 131 12.78 2.05 5.56
N ILE A 132 11.87 1.72 6.48
CA ILE A 132 12.24 1.06 7.74
C ILE A 132 12.87 -0.31 7.49
N ILE A 133 12.26 -1.15 6.64
CA ILE A 133 12.78 -2.47 6.27
C ILE A 133 14.20 -2.37 5.69
N ARG A 134 14.46 -1.36 4.84
CA ARG A 134 15.77 -1.17 4.19
C ARG A 134 16.81 -0.45 5.04
N SER A 135 16.42 0.10 6.18
CA SER A 135 17.33 0.80 7.09
C SER A 135 18.07 -0.17 8.02
N ASP A 136 19.16 0.30 8.61
CA ASP A 136 19.92 -0.42 9.64
C ASP A 136 19.20 -0.46 11.00
N GLN A 137 18.03 0.18 11.13
CA GLN A 137 17.25 0.15 12.37
C GLN A 137 16.79 -1.28 12.65
N GLN A 138 16.90 -1.72 13.90
CA GLN A 138 16.45 -3.05 14.29
C GLN A 138 14.92 -3.14 14.31
N LEU A 139 14.39 -4.17 13.64
CA LEU A 139 12.97 -4.53 13.64
C LEU A 139 12.87 -5.75 14.55
N THR A 140 12.37 -5.56 15.77
CA THR A 140 12.17 -6.65 16.72
C THR A 140 10.84 -7.35 16.41
N ASP A 141 10.66 -8.56 16.93
CA ASP A 141 9.40 -9.29 16.84
C ASP A 141 8.21 -8.47 17.36
N ASP A 142 8.42 -7.66 18.40
CA ASP A 142 7.40 -6.76 18.95
C ASP A 142 7.02 -5.65 17.97
N HIS A 143 7.99 -5.06 17.24
CA HIS A 143 7.71 -4.12 16.17
C HIS A 143 6.89 -4.78 15.06
N CYS A 144 7.31 -5.96 14.60
CA CYS A 144 6.58 -6.73 13.57
C CYS A 144 5.15 -7.04 14.00
N ARG A 145 4.95 -7.50 15.25
CA ARG A 145 3.64 -7.78 15.84
C ARG A 145 2.76 -6.54 15.86
N TYR A 146 3.31 -5.41 16.31
CA TYR A 146 2.56 -4.17 16.41
C TYR A 146 2.18 -3.59 15.05
N PHE A 147 3.08 -3.63 14.06
CA PHE A 147 2.76 -3.24 12.69
C PHE A 147 1.71 -4.16 12.06
N LEU A 148 1.87 -5.48 12.19
CA LEU A 148 0.91 -6.44 11.67
C LEU A 148 -0.49 -6.23 12.26
N TYR A 149 -0.57 -6.04 13.59
CA TYR A 149 -1.83 -5.75 14.26
C TYR A 149 -2.51 -4.50 13.69
N GLN A 150 -1.78 -3.41 13.51
CA GLN A 150 -2.32 -2.16 12.97
C GLN A 150 -2.76 -2.28 11.50
N ILE A 151 -2.02 -3.02 10.68
CA ILE A 151 -2.41 -3.31 9.29
C ILE A 151 -3.73 -4.08 9.27
N LEU A 152 -3.83 -5.17 10.05
CA LEU A 152 -5.05 -5.99 10.12
C LEU A 152 -6.24 -5.21 10.70
N ARG A 153 -6.00 -4.33 11.70
CA ARG A 153 -7.03 -3.45 12.26
C ARG A 153 -7.56 -2.47 11.23
N GLY A 154 -6.67 -1.80 10.47
CA GLY A 154 -7.06 -0.90 9.37
C GLY A 154 -7.79 -1.64 8.25
N LEU A 155 -7.30 -2.81 7.84
CA LEU A 155 -7.96 -3.62 6.82
C LEU A 155 -9.34 -4.11 7.25
N LYS A 156 -9.53 -4.49 8.51
CA LYS A 156 -10.85 -4.83 9.04
C LYS A 156 -11.85 -3.69 8.81
N TYR A 157 -11.46 -2.45 9.09
CA TYR A 157 -12.30 -1.28 8.84
C TYR A 157 -12.61 -1.10 7.35
N VAL A 158 -11.59 -1.17 6.49
CA VAL A 158 -11.73 -1.04 5.02
C VAL A 158 -12.64 -2.14 4.44
N HIS A 159 -12.47 -3.38 4.86
CA HIS A 159 -13.26 -4.53 4.41
C HIS A 159 -14.71 -4.45 4.89
N LEU A 160 -14.98 -3.95 6.10
CA LEU A 160 -16.35 -3.73 6.57
C LEU A 160 -17.11 -2.70 5.72
N ALA A 161 -16.40 -1.79 5.06
CA ALA A 161 -16.98 -0.84 4.09
C ALA A 161 -17.15 -1.44 2.68
N ASN A 162 -16.97 -2.77 2.50
CA ASN A 162 -16.98 -3.46 1.21
C ASN A 162 -15.91 -2.99 0.20
N VAL A 163 -14.81 -2.42 0.71
CA VAL A 163 -13.68 -1.96 -0.10
C VAL A 163 -12.55 -2.99 0.01
N LEU A 164 -11.91 -3.30 -1.11
CA LEU A 164 -10.68 -4.09 -1.17
C LEU A 164 -9.52 -3.16 -1.53
N HIS A 165 -8.39 -3.26 -0.84
CA HIS A 165 -7.26 -2.33 -1.06
C HIS A 165 -6.51 -2.67 -2.36
N ARG A 166 -6.22 -3.95 -2.61
CA ARG A 166 -5.57 -4.53 -3.82
C ARG A 166 -4.15 -4.06 -4.15
N GLY A 167 -3.69 -2.95 -3.56
CA GLY A 167 -2.37 -2.37 -3.78
C GLY A 167 -1.49 -2.34 -2.52
N LEU A 168 -1.67 -3.25 -1.57
CA LEU A 168 -0.85 -3.26 -0.35
C LEU A 168 0.60 -3.61 -0.64
N LYS A 169 1.52 -2.81 -0.11
CA LYS A 169 2.98 -2.97 -0.14
C LYS A 169 3.61 -2.12 0.96
N PRO A 170 4.85 -2.38 1.39
CA PRO A 170 5.49 -1.64 2.48
C PRO A 170 5.54 -0.11 2.27
N SER A 171 5.69 0.37 1.03
CA SER A 171 5.69 1.82 0.74
C SER A 171 4.31 2.49 0.83
N ASN A 172 3.24 1.70 0.93
CA ASN A 172 1.88 2.20 1.15
C ASN A 172 1.47 2.14 2.63
N LEU A 173 2.39 1.73 3.52
CA LEU A 173 2.20 1.65 4.97
C LEU A 173 3.05 2.72 5.63
N LEU A 174 2.42 3.84 5.96
CA LEU A 174 3.07 5.04 6.50
C LEU A 174 3.26 4.89 8.01
N LEU A 175 4.39 5.34 8.54
CA LEU A 175 4.79 5.20 9.94
C LEU A 175 5.27 6.53 10.52
N ASN A 176 4.87 6.80 11.76
CA ASN A 176 5.43 7.91 12.55
C ASN A 176 6.45 7.41 13.59
N ALA A 177 7.12 8.35 14.25
CA ALA A 177 8.12 8.06 15.30
C ALA A 177 7.59 7.22 16.48
N ASN A 178 6.28 7.21 16.70
CA ASN A 178 5.62 6.41 17.75
C ASN A 178 5.23 5.00 17.28
N CYS A 179 5.71 4.56 16.11
CA CYS A 179 5.34 3.29 15.48
C CYS A 179 3.84 3.17 15.14
N ASN A 180 3.11 4.28 15.04
CA ASN A 180 1.72 4.25 14.59
C ASN A 180 1.69 4.14 13.06
N LEU A 181 0.93 3.16 12.57
CA LEU A 181 0.85 2.80 11.17
C LEU A 181 -0.46 3.30 10.54
N LYS A 182 -0.36 3.84 9.34
CA LYS A 182 -1.48 4.27 8.49
C LYS A 182 -1.38 3.66 7.10
N ILE A 183 -2.46 3.01 6.68
CA ILE A 183 -2.61 2.48 5.32
C ILE A 183 -2.95 3.65 4.38
N GLY A 184 -2.22 3.79 3.28
CA GLY A 184 -2.46 4.79 2.24
C GLY A 184 -2.50 4.21 0.83
N ASP A 185 -2.70 5.09 -0.16
CA ASP A 185 -2.78 4.76 -1.59
C ASP A 185 -3.94 3.82 -1.97
N PHE A 186 -5.15 4.38 -1.96
CA PHE A 186 -6.39 3.71 -2.34
C PHE A 186 -6.72 3.83 -3.84
N GLY A 187 -5.76 4.23 -4.68
CA GLY A 187 -6.01 4.42 -6.13
C GLY A 187 -6.39 3.12 -6.84
N LEU A 188 -5.82 1.98 -6.39
CA LEU A 188 -6.11 0.64 -6.90
C LEU A 188 -7.25 -0.08 -6.16
N ALA A 189 -7.82 0.56 -5.14
CA ALA A 189 -8.90 -0.05 -4.38
C ALA A 189 -10.12 -0.28 -5.27
N SER A 190 -11.02 -1.16 -4.86
CA SER A 190 -12.27 -1.41 -5.60
C SER A 190 -13.34 -1.95 -4.68
N THR A 191 -14.59 -1.75 -5.09
CA THR A 191 -15.74 -2.35 -4.41
C THR A 191 -15.93 -3.79 -4.90
N THR A 192 -16.39 -4.67 -4.03
CA THR A 192 -16.61 -6.10 -4.36
C THR A 192 -17.59 -6.35 -5.52
N SER A 193 -18.37 -5.34 -5.92
CA SER A 193 -19.32 -5.39 -7.04
C SER A 193 -18.73 -5.01 -8.39
N GLU A 194 -17.57 -4.35 -8.43
CA GLU A 194 -16.96 -3.92 -9.69
C GLU A 194 -16.12 -5.06 -10.26
N THR A 195 -16.56 -5.63 -11.38
CA THR A 195 -15.70 -6.46 -12.24
C THR A 195 -14.74 -5.57 -13.01
N ASP A 196 -13.94 -4.79 -12.30
CA ASP A 196 -12.84 -4.05 -12.89
C ASP A 196 -11.78 -5.08 -13.25
N PHE A 197 -11.73 -5.42 -14.54
CA PHE A 197 -10.58 -6.10 -15.13
C PHE A 197 -9.35 -5.32 -14.69
N MET A 198 -8.39 -6.02 -14.07
CA MET A 198 -7.08 -5.45 -13.84
C MET A 198 -6.50 -5.14 -15.21
N THR A 199 -6.60 -3.88 -15.65
CA THR A 199 -5.76 -3.39 -16.75
C THR A 199 -4.34 -3.63 -16.28
N GLU A 200 -3.60 -4.49 -17.00
CA GLU A 200 -2.21 -4.88 -16.73
C GLU A 200 -1.43 -3.66 -16.28
N CYS A 201 -1.34 -3.47 -14.97
CA CYS A 201 -0.67 -2.31 -14.45
C CYS A 201 0.78 -2.72 -14.33
N ILE A 202 1.65 -1.93 -14.97
CA ILE A 202 3.10 -2.01 -14.86
C ILE A 202 3.47 -1.58 -13.43
N VAL A 203 3.19 -2.44 -12.47
CA VAL A 203 3.44 -2.24 -11.04
C VAL A 203 4.16 -3.46 -10.53
N THR A 204 4.95 -3.26 -9.49
CA THR A 204 5.57 -4.32 -8.71
C THR A 204 4.54 -5.39 -8.33
N CYS A 205 4.70 -6.61 -8.88
CA CYS A 205 3.79 -7.72 -8.67
C CYS A 205 4.08 -8.54 -7.38
N TRP A 206 5.09 -8.13 -6.60
CA TRP A 206 5.65 -8.90 -5.48
C TRP A 206 4.65 -9.23 -4.37
N TYR A 207 3.61 -8.39 -4.23
CA TYR A 207 2.57 -8.51 -3.20
C TYR A 207 1.22 -8.93 -3.77
N LEU A 208 1.13 -9.19 -5.08
CA LEU A 208 -0.12 -9.58 -5.74
C LEU A 208 -0.44 -11.05 -5.45
N ALA A 209 -1.70 -11.31 -5.13
CA ALA A 209 -2.22 -12.65 -4.88
C ALA A 209 -2.27 -13.49 -6.18
N PRO A 210 -2.11 -14.83 -6.10
CA PRO A 210 -2.14 -15.72 -7.27
C PRO A 210 -3.36 -15.57 -8.18
N GLU A 211 -4.53 -15.29 -7.62
CA GLU A 211 -5.79 -15.10 -8.34
C GLU A 211 -5.82 -13.78 -9.12
N LEU A 212 -5.12 -12.74 -8.66
CA LEU A 212 -4.98 -11.48 -9.38
C LEU A 212 -4.00 -11.62 -10.56
N LEU A 213 -2.93 -12.40 -10.40
CA LEU A 213 -1.98 -12.70 -11.49
C LEU A 213 -2.61 -13.52 -12.62
N GLN A 214 -3.68 -14.26 -12.33
CA GLN A 214 -4.38 -15.14 -13.27
C GLN A 214 -5.65 -14.51 -13.85
N ASN A 215 -5.88 -13.22 -13.62
CA ASN A 215 -7.06 -12.47 -14.07
C ASN A 215 -8.39 -13.14 -13.68
N CYS A 216 -8.49 -13.65 -12.45
CA CYS A 216 -9.77 -14.14 -11.93
C CYS A 216 -10.73 -12.96 -11.78
N SER A 217 -11.95 -13.10 -12.30
CA SER A 217 -12.97 -12.03 -12.28
C SER A 217 -13.62 -11.81 -10.91
N GLU A 218 -13.47 -12.78 -10.00
CA GLU A 218 -14.01 -12.72 -8.64
C GLU A 218 -12.86 -12.79 -7.66
N TYR A 219 -12.65 -11.71 -6.91
CA TYR A 219 -11.68 -11.61 -5.84
C TYR A 219 -12.37 -11.10 -4.57
N THR A 220 -11.82 -11.49 -3.41
CA THR A 220 -12.37 -11.19 -2.08
C THR A 220 -11.32 -10.49 -1.23
N ALA A 221 -11.66 -10.16 0.02
CA ALA A 221 -10.72 -9.68 1.04
C ALA A 221 -9.46 -10.55 1.19
N ALA A 222 -9.50 -11.82 0.76
CA ALA A 222 -8.35 -12.73 0.75
C ALA A 222 -7.15 -12.24 -0.08
N VAL A 223 -7.34 -11.35 -1.06
CA VAL A 223 -6.23 -10.76 -1.82
C VAL A 223 -5.35 -9.87 -0.95
N ASP A 224 -5.97 -9.08 -0.06
CA ASP A 224 -5.24 -8.19 0.84
C ASP A 224 -4.50 -9.00 1.91
N ILE A 225 -5.08 -10.12 2.36
CA ILE A 225 -4.42 -11.04 3.31
C ILE A 225 -3.18 -11.70 2.73
N TRP A 226 -3.20 -12.03 1.44
CA TRP A 226 -2.00 -12.49 0.75
C TRP A 226 -0.90 -11.41 0.79
N SER A 227 -1.24 -10.17 0.43
CA SER A 227 -0.29 -9.05 0.47
C SER A 227 0.27 -8.83 1.88
N VAL A 228 -0.56 -8.94 2.92
CA VAL A 228 -0.12 -8.88 4.33
C VAL A 228 0.85 -10.01 4.66
N GLY A 229 0.62 -11.23 4.19
CA GLY A 229 1.56 -12.35 4.34
C GLY A 229 2.93 -12.04 3.70
N CYS A 230 2.94 -11.51 2.48
CA CYS A 230 4.18 -11.07 1.83
C CYS A 230 4.92 -10.00 2.66
N ILE A 231 4.18 -9.01 3.18
CA ILE A 231 4.75 -7.93 4.01
C ILE A 231 5.29 -8.48 5.34
N LEU A 232 4.58 -9.41 5.99
CA LEU A 232 5.03 -10.04 7.23
C LEU A 232 6.37 -10.76 7.03
N GLY A 233 6.48 -11.62 6.01
CA GLY A 233 7.74 -12.30 5.77
C GLY A 233 8.85 -11.34 5.36
N GLU A 234 8.56 -10.27 4.61
CA GLU A 234 9.55 -9.24 4.27
C GLU A 234 10.03 -8.43 5.49
N MET A 235 9.15 -8.10 6.44
CA MET A 235 9.55 -7.47 7.71
C MET A 235 10.53 -8.35 8.49
N MET A 236 10.29 -9.66 8.53
CA MET A 236 11.09 -10.62 9.29
C MET A 236 12.42 -10.97 8.60
N THR A 237 12.46 -11.01 7.27
CA THR A 237 13.67 -11.38 6.52
C THR A 237 14.46 -10.18 6.00
N ARG A 238 13.87 -8.98 6.05
CA ARG A 238 14.34 -7.76 5.38
C ARG A 238 14.50 -7.89 3.86
N GLN A 239 13.87 -8.90 3.26
CA GLN A 239 13.97 -9.19 1.83
C GLN A 239 12.58 -9.58 1.27
N PRO A 240 12.21 -9.09 0.08
CA PRO A 240 10.95 -9.49 -0.55
C PRO A 240 10.87 -11.02 -0.71
N ILE A 241 9.74 -11.61 -0.33
CA ILE A 241 9.56 -13.07 -0.42
C ILE A 241 9.45 -13.54 -1.88
N PHE A 242 8.79 -12.74 -2.72
CA PHE A 242 8.53 -13.08 -4.12
C PHE A 242 8.94 -11.92 -5.05
N PRO A 243 10.24 -11.73 -5.34
CA PRO A 243 10.72 -10.67 -6.22
C PRO A 243 10.59 -11.05 -7.71
N GLY A 244 9.36 -11.29 -8.18
CA GLY A 244 9.08 -11.61 -9.58
C GLY A 244 9.43 -10.46 -10.53
N ARG A 245 9.85 -10.83 -11.74
CA ARG A 245 10.20 -9.86 -12.82
C ARG A 245 9.00 -9.55 -13.70
N ASP A 246 8.09 -10.50 -13.79
CA ASP A 246 6.85 -10.50 -14.56
C ASP A 246 5.88 -11.48 -13.86
N TYR A 247 4.63 -11.55 -14.34
CA TYR A 247 3.59 -12.37 -13.69
C TYR A 247 3.90 -13.87 -13.74
N VAL A 248 4.63 -14.32 -14.77
CA VAL A 248 5.02 -15.72 -14.96
C VAL A 248 6.07 -16.11 -13.92
N HIS A 249 7.14 -15.33 -13.81
CA HIS A 249 8.18 -15.53 -12.83
C HIS A 249 7.64 -15.42 -11.39
N GLN A 250 6.75 -14.45 -11.15
CA GLN A 250 6.07 -14.28 -9.86
C GLN A 250 5.32 -15.55 -9.45
N LEU A 251 4.52 -16.13 -10.36
CA LEU A 251 3.77 -17.35 -10.07
C LEU A 251 4.70 -18.55 -9.84
N GLY A 252 5.81 -18.64 -10.59
CA GLY A 252 6.87 -19.63 -10.37
C GLY A 252 7.43 -19.58 -8.95
N LEU A 253 7.88 -18.40 -8.51
CA LEU A 253 8.40 -18.17 -7.15
C LEU A 253 7.37 -18.53 -6.07
N ILE A 254 6.10 -18.22 -6.30
CA ILE A 254 5.02 -18.59 -5.40
C ILE A 254 4.93 -20.12 -5.28
N THR A 255 4.79 -20.82 -6.40
CA THR A 255 4.65 -22.29 -6.40
C THR A 255 5.88 -23.00 -5.85
N GLU A 256 7.08 -22.44 -6.03
CA GLU A 256 8.32 -22.99 -5.48
C GLU A 256 8.31 -23.00 -3.95
N LEU A 257 7.77 -21.95 -3.32
CA LEU A 257 7.71 -21.86 -1.86
C LEU A 257 6.51 -22.63 -1.27
N ILE A 258 5.29 -22.33 -1.74
CA ILE A 258 4.06 -22.83 -1.10
C ILE A 258 3.62 -24.20 -1.65
N GLY A 259 4.33 -24.70 -2.66
CA GLY A 259 4.00 -25.91 -3.41
C GLY A 259 3.07 -25.63 -4.58
N SER A 260 3.13 -26.50 -5.59
CA SER A 260 2.22 -26.43 -6.74
C SER A 260 0.78 -26.77 -6.31
N PRO A 261 -0.24 -26.04 -6.79
CA PRO A 261 -1.62 -26.30 -6.40
C PRO A 261 -2.06 -27.67 -6.89
N ASP A 262 -2.66 -28.46 -5.99
CA ASP A 262 -3.31 -29.73 -6.33
C ASP A 262 -4.60 -29.47 -7.14
N ASP A 263 -5.15 -30.52 -7.76
CA ASP A 263 -6.36 -30.37 -8.59
C ASP A 263 -7.56 -29.83 -7.81
N SER A 264 -7.61 -30.04 -6.49
CA SER A 264 -8.67 -29.51 -5.61
C SER A 264 -8.56 -27.99 -5.40
N SER A 265 -7.34 -27.47 -5.20
CA SER A 265 -7.08 -26.03 -5.00
C SER A 265 -7.14 -25.23 -6.31
N ARG A 266 -7.33 -25.87 -7.47
CA ARG A 266 -7.55 -25.20 -8.77
C ARG A 266 -9.03 -24.92 -9.05
N GLY A 267 -9.94 -25.37 -8.19
CA GLY A 267 -11.39 -25.24 -8.40
C GLY A 267 -11.86 -23.79 -8.59
N PHE A 268 -11.19 -22.83 -7.95
CA PHE A 268 -11.51 -21.40 -8.08
C PHE A 268 -11.04 -20.79 -9.41
N LEU A 269 -10.06 -21.39 -10.09
CA LEU A 269 -9.61 -20.93 -11.39
C LEU A 269 -10.70 -21.22 -12.42
N ARG A 270 -11.42 -20.19 -12.86
CA ARG A 270 -12.54 -20.36 -13.81
C ARG A 270 -12.11 -20.40 -15.27
N SER A 271 -10.97 -19.80 -15.60
CA SER A 271 -10.44 -19.76 -16.96
C SER A 271 -9.67 -21.04 -17.31
N ASP A 272 -10.04 -21.68 -18.42
CA ASP A 272 -9.32 -22.84 -18.95
C ASP A 272 -7.87 -22.51 -19.31
N ASN A 273 -7.59 -21.27 -19.72
CA ASN A 273 -6.23 -20.80 -19.98
C ASN A 273 -5.40 -20.76 -18.71
N SER A 274 -5.95 -20.21 -17.61
CA SER A 274 -5.26 -20.16 -16.31
C SER A 274 -5.02 -21.57 -15.76
N ARG A 275 -5.99 -22.48 -15.89
CA ARG A 275 -5.84 -23.89 -15.51
C ARG A 275 -4.76 -24.60 -16.31
N ARG A 276 -4.73 -24.43 -17.64
CA ARG A 276 -3.70 -25.02 -18.51
C ARG A 276 -2.32 -24.47 -18.18
N TYR A 277 -2.22 -23.18 -17.94
CA TYR A 277 -0.96 -22.53 -17.62
C TYR A 277 -0.38 -23.06 -16.29
N VAL A 278 -1.18 -23.11 -15.23
CA VAL A 278 -0.77 -23.66 -13.92
C VAL A 278 -0.34 -25.13 -14.03
N ARG A 279 -0.96 -25.91 -14.92
CA ARG A 279 -0.56 -27.32 -15.19
C ARG A 279 0.80 -27.44 -15.89
N GLN A 280 1.21 -26.45 -16.65
CA GLN A 280 2.49 -26.45 -17.38
C GLN A 280 3.66 -25.98 -16.51
N LEU A 281 3.39 -25.36 -15.36
CA LEU A 281 4.44 -24.98 -14.42
C LEU A 281 5.13 -26.22 -13.83
N PRO A 282 6.44 -26.13 -13.52
CA PRO A 282 7.12 -27.19 -12.79
C PRO A 282 6.40 -27.50 -11.47
N GLN A 283 6.36 -28.78 -11.12
CA GLN A 283 5.74 -29.22 -9.88
C GLN A 283 6.74 -29.14 -8.75
N TYR A 284 6.40 -28.40 -7.69
CA TYR A 284 7.23 -28.22 -6.51
C TYR A 284 6.50 -28.78 -5.28
N PRO A 285 7.18 -29.55 -4.41
CA PRO A 285 6.67 -29.85 -3.09
C PRO A 285 6.66 -28.56 -2.26
N ARG A 286 5.69 -28.45 -1.33
CA ARG A 286 5.66 -27.35 -0.37
C ARG A 286 6.93 -27.36 0.48
N GLN A 287 7.60 -26.21 0.59
CA GLN A 287 8.76 -26.07 1.45
C GLN A 287 8.35 -25.98 2.93
N ASN A 288 9.25 -26.39 3.82
CA ASN A 288 9.07 -26.21 5.26
C ASN A 288 9.38 -24.74 5.63
N PHE A 289 8.37 -24.00 6.08
CA PHE A 289 8.52 -22.58 6.38
C PHE A 289 9.46 -22.31 7.56
N SER A 290 9.49 -23.18 8.59
CA SER A 290 10.42 -23.04 9.71
C SER A 290 11.89 -23.16 9.27
N VAL A 291 12.16 -23.98 8.25
CA VAL A 291 13.51 -24.10 7.66
C VAL A 291 13.82 -22.90 6.77
N ARG A 292 12.83 -22.43 5.99
CA ARG A 292 13.00 -21.27 5.09
C ARG A 292 13.16 -19.95 5.85
N PHE A 293 12.49 -19.83 7.00
CA PHE A 293 12.47 -18.63 7.84
C PHE A 293 12.96 -18.96 9.26
N PRO A 294 14.24 -19.33 9.44
CA PRO A 294 14.75 -19.88 10.71
C PRO A 294 14.76 -18.87 11.86
N ASN A 295 14.75 -17.57 11.55
CA ASN A 295 14.78 -16.49 12.54
C ASN A 295 13.37 -16.03 12.96
N MET A 296 12.31 -16.66 12.44
CA MET A 296 10.93 -16.28 12.70
C MET A 296 10.36 -17.14 13.82
N SER A 297 9.64 -16.54 14.77
CA SER A 297 9.00 -17.29 15.86
C SER A 297 7.98 -18.30 15.33
N PRO A 298 7.74 -19.43 16.05
CA PRO A 298 6.81 -20.46 15.58
C PRO A 298 5.40 -19.94 15.29
N GLY A 299 4.87 -19.03 16.12
CA GLY A 299 3.57 -18.40 15.90
C GLY A 299 3.52 -17.52 14.64
N ALA A 300 4.59 -16.77 14.37
CA ALA A 300 4.69 -15.98 13.14
C ALA A 300 4.79 -16.86 11.89
N VAL A 301 5.50 -17.99 11.97
CA VAL A 301 5.55 -18.98 10.88
C VAL A 301 4.17 -19.58 10.61
N ASP A 302 3.46 -20.03 11.65
CA ASP A 302 2.11 -20.58 11.54
C ASP A 302 1.13 -19.57 10.92
N LEU A 303 1.20 -18.30 11.34
CA LEU A 303 0.37 -17.24 10.77
C LEU A 303 0.70 -16.98 9.30
N LEU A 304 1.99 -16.92 8.94
CA LEU A 304 2.45 -16.74 7.57
C LEU A 304 1.98 -17.87 6.66
N GLU A 305 2.07 -19.12 7.12
CA GLU A 305 1.57 -20.31 6.41
C GLU A 305 0.05 -20.28 6.17
N LYS A 306 -0.72 -19.68 7.09
CA LYS A 306 -2.16 -19.52 6.98
C LYS A 306 -2.58 -18.35 6.07
N MET A 307 -1.72 -17.34 5.91
CA MET A 307 -1.91 -16.23 4.98
C MET A 307 -1.51 -16.61 3.54
N LEU A 308 -0.38 -17.30 3.37
CA LEU A 308 0.19 -17.66 2.06
C LEU A 308 -0.34 -19.01 1.56
N ILE A 309 -1.65 -19.09 1.32
CA ILE A 309 -2.31 -20.25 0.72
C ILE A 309 -2.73 -19.92 -0.71
N PHE A 310 -2.47 -20.84 -1.65
CA PHE A 310 -2.78 -20.61 -3.06
C PHE A 310 -4.29 -20.37 -3.29
N ASP A 311 -5.13 -21.24 -2.74
CA ASP A 311 -6.59 -21.10 -2.79
C ASP A 311 -7.08 -19.99 -1.83
N PRO A 312 -7.67 -18.90 -2.35
CA PRO A 312 -8.14 -17.78 -1.53
C PRO A 312 -9.22 -18.16 -0.52
N HIS A 313 -10.02 -19.21 -0.79
CA HIS A 313 -11.07 -19.65 0.14
C HIS A 313 -10.50 -20.36 1.37
N ARG A 314 -9.26 -20.84 1.30
CA ARG A 314 -8.55 -21.54 2.38
C ARG A 314 -7.66 -20.61 3.20
N ARG A 315 -7.38 -19.38 2.71
CA ARG A 315 -6.64 -18.37 3.47
C ARG A 315 -7.36 -18.01 4.76
N ILE A 316 -6.57 -17.71 5.78
CA ILE A 316 -7.11 -17.18 7.03
C ILE A 316 -7.88 -15.89 6.74
N THR A 317 -9.19 -15.98 6.90
CA THR A 317 -10.13 -14.88 6.86
C THR A 317 -11.01 -15.09 8.10
N GLY A 318 -11.45 -14.01 8.76
CA GLY A 318 -12.21 -14.18 9.98
C GLY A 318 -13.43 -15.08 9.75
N ASN A 319 -13.70 -15.97 10.72
CA ASN A 319 -14.60 -17.13 10.68
C ASN A 319 -15.60 -17.20 9.50
N ARG A 320 -15.53 -18.31 8.76
CA ARG A 320 -16.51 -18.74 7.74
C ARG A 320 -17.93 -18.84 8.34
N SER A 321 -18.71 -17.78 8.30
CA SER A 321 -20.17 -17.89 8.34
C SER A 321 -20.70 -17.94 6.91
N HIS A 322 -21.32 -19.06 6.55
CA HIS A 322 -22.00 -19.25 5.27
C HIS A 322 -23.18 -18.25 5.17
N GLY A 323 -22.94 -17.11 4.52
CA GLY A 323 -23.93 -16.09 4.24
C GLY A 323 -23.34 -15.09 3.25
N ARG A 324 -24.15 -14.61 2.30
CA ARG A 324 -23.74 -13.73 1.17
C ARG A 324 -23.35 -12.31 1.62
N GLY A 325 -22.41 -12.18 2.56
CA GLY A 325 -21.85 -10.91 3.03
C GLY A 325 -20.39 -11.11 3.49
N LEU A 326 -19.59 -10.04 3.43
CA LEU A 326 -18.19 -10.08 3.87
C LEU A 326 -18.08 -10.56 5.31
N THR A 327 -17.32 -11.64 5.52
CA THR A 327 -16.98 -12.09 6.87
C THR A 327 -15.97 -11.10 7.47
N PRO A 328 -16.20 -10.57 8.68
CA PRO A 328 -15.28 -9.61 9.30
C PRO A 328 -13.91 -10.26 9.54
N LEU A 329 -12.83 -9.53 9.25
CA LEU A 329 -11.48 -9.96 9.62
C LEU A 329 -11.39 -10.13 11.15
N VAL A 330 -11.04 -11.33 11.62
CA VAL A 330 -10.64 -11.53 13.01
C VAL A 330 -9.20 -11.05 13.10
N ILE A 331 -8.98 -9.99 13.87
CA ILE A 331 -7.63 -9.59 14.25
C ILE A 331 -7.14 -10.71 15.16
N PRO A 332 -6.09 -11.47 14.77
CA PRO A 332 -5.51 -12.45 15.68
C PRO A 332 -5.15 -11.71 16.96
N SER A 333 -5.54 -12.23 18.13
CA SER A 333 -5.12 -11.66 19.40
C SER A 333 -3.59 -11.52 19.40
N THR A 334 -3.05 -10.53 20.12
CA THR A 334 -1.59 -10.33 20.22
C THR A 334 -0.83 -11.58 20.68
N SER A 335 -1.54 -12.57 21.25
CA SER A 335 -1.05 -13.91 21.59
C SER A 335 -0.77 -14.85 20.41
N VAL A 336 -1.00 -14.46 19.15
CA VAL A 336 -0.69 -15.31 17.97
C VAL A 336 0.82 -15.44 17.69
N PHE A 337 1.64 -14.67 18.40
CA PHE A 337 3.09 -14.76 18.37
C PHE A 337 3.68 -15.43 19.63
N GLU A 338 2.85 -15.95 20.55
CA GLU A 338 3.29 -16.70 21.74
C GLU A 338 3.45 -18.19 21.45
#